data_AF-A0A0R1R1W4-F1
#
_entry.id   AF-A0A0R1R1W4-F1
#
_cell.length_a   1.000
_cell.length_b   1.000
_cell.length_c   1.000
_cell.angle_alpha   90.00
_cell.angle_beta   90.00
_cell.angle_gamma   90.00
#
_symmetry.space_group_name_H-M   'P 1'
#
loop_
_entity.id
_entity.type
_entity.pdbx_description
1 polymer ?
#
loop_
_entity_poly.entity_id
_entity_poly.type
_entity_poly.pdbx_seq_one_letter_code
_entity_poly.pdbx_strand_id
1 'polypeptide(L)'
;MAEQISLNEQYEEYAIHDYDAPFPISEYDSIDHINALGDALDQLNNSELGDVVEELLDARFDDVIELAEHIDDFVHYDADSMEDLAIMLVQNGDFCGEVPEQIQSYIDYEKLANDLEADGIYVTTHDGIYEYLN
;
A
#
# COMPACT_ATOMS: atom_id res chain seq x y z
N MET A 1 26.39 7.85 -18.88
CA MET A 1 25.02 8.13 -19.34
C MET A 1 24.88 9.45 -20.10
N ALA A 2 25.74 10.46 -19.90
CA ALA A 2 25.71 11.72 -20.65
C ALA A 2 26.19 11.66 -22.13
N GLU A 3 26.75 10.52 -22.59
CA GLU A 3 27.32 10.41 -23.95
C GLU A 3 26.34 9.89 -25.02
N GLN A 4 25.14 9.42 -24.64
CA GLN A 4 24.22 8.75 -25.58
C GLN A 4 23.06 9.63 -26.06
N ILE A 5 22.84 10.76 -25.40
CA ILE A 5 21.83 11.74 -25.76
C ILE A 5 22.55 13.09 -25.77
N SER A 6 22.70 13.68 -26.96
CA SER A 6 23.39 14.96 -27.19
C SER A 6 22.61 16.12 -26.54
N LEU A 7 22.60 16.19 -25.21
CA LEU A 7 22.07 17.34 -24.48
C LEU A 7 23.17 18.39 -24.31
N ASN A 8 22.80 19.64 -24.53
CA ASN A 8 23.63 20.78 -24.14
C ASN A 8 23.66 20.91 -22.60
N GLU A 9 24.65 21.62 -22.06
CA GLU A 9 24.92 21.77 -20.60
C GLU A 9 23.77 22.41 -19.78
N GLN A 10 22.67 22.78 -20.43
CA GLN A 10 21.41 23.20 -19.81
C GLN A 10 20.35 22.19 -20.26
N TYR A 11 19.86 21.38 -19.31
CA TYR A 11 18.83 20.34 -19.46
C TYR A 11 17.46 20.92 -19.88
N GLU A 12 17.39 21.70 -20.95
CA GLU A 12 16.22 22.56 -21.23
C GLU A 12 15.22 22.00 -22.25
N GLU A 13 15.54 21.00 -23.08
CA GLU A 13 14.55 20.41 -24.00
C GLU A 13 14.79 18.91 -24.22
N TYR A 14 14.30 18.07 -23.30
CA TYR A 14 14.01 16.67 -23.57
C TYR A 14 12.55 16.39 -23.20
N ALA A 15 11.91 15.49 -23.94
CA ALA A 15 10.55 15.03 -23.68
C ALA A 15 10.51 13.51 -23.82
N ILE A 16 9.68 12.87 -23.02
CA ILE A 16 9.55 11.42 -23.00
C ILE A 16 8.51 11.04 -24.04
N HIS A 17 8.96 10.42 -25.13
CA HIS A 17 8.06 10.04 -26.23
C HIS A 17 7.54 8.61 -26.13
N ASP A 18 8.25 7.73 -25.42
CA ASP A 18 7.89 6.33 -25.24
C ASP A 18 8.57 5.78 -23.98
N TYR A 19 7.88 4.91 -23.24
CA TYR A 19 8.38 4.28 -22.03
C TYR A 19 7.67 2.94 -21.78
N ASP A 20 8.34 2.05 -21.06
CA ASP A 20 7.78 0.79 -20.56
C ASP A 20 8.04 0.75 -19.06
N ALA A 21 7.05 1.19 -18.27
CA ALA A 21 7.14 1.32 -16.83
C ALA A 21 5.80 0.92 -16.18
N PRO A 22 5.83 0.38 -14.94
CA PRO A 22 4.61 -0.01 -14.21
C PRO A 22 3.85 1.17 -13.61
N PHE A 23 4.26 2.42 -13.91
CA PHE A 23 3.63 3.64 -13.44
C PHE A 23 3.52 4.67 -14.58
N PRO A 24 2.55 5.60 -14.51
CA PRO A 24 2.40 6.64 -15.52
C PRO A 24 3.58 7.60 -15.51
N ILE A 25 4.08 7.95 -16.70
CA ILE A 25 5.13 8.96 -16.89
C ILE A 25 4.62 10.01 -17.87
N SER A 26 4.66 11.28 -17.47
CA SER A 26 4.32 12.42 -18.31
C SER A 26 5.45 12.77 -19.28
N GLU A 27 5.11 13.31 -20.44
CA GLU A 27 6.10 13.81 -21.42
C GLU A 27 7.05 14.87 -20.84
N TYR A 28 6.62 15.54 -19.77
CA TYR A 28 7.34 16.63 -19.09
C TYR A 28 7.94 16.24 -17.74
N ASP A 29 7.87 14.97 -17.36
CA ASP A 29 8.50 14.52 -16.12
C ASP A 29 10.02 14.68 -16.18
N SER A 30 10.58 15.17 -15.08
CA SER A 30 12.03 15.28 -14.96
C SER A 30 12.67 13.91 -14.76
N ILE A 31 13.89 13.72 -15.28
CA ILE A 31 14.68 12.50 -15.04
C ILE A 31 14.84 12.24 -13.54
N ASP A 32 15.02 13.28 -12.73
CA ASP A 32 15.14 13.15 -11.27
C ASP A 32 13.84 12.62 -10.64
N HIS A 33 12.67 13.07 -11.10
CA HIS A 33 11.37 12.56 -10.65
C HIS A 33 11.18 11.09 -11.03
N ILE A 34 11.56 10.70 -12.25
CA ILE A 34 11.45 9.30 -12.71
C ILE A 34 12.39 8.38 -11.93
N ASN A 35 13.60 8.84 -11.63
CA ASN A 35 14.51 8.10 -10.77
C ASN A 35 13.92 7.94 -9.36
N ALA A 36 13.29 8.97 -8.81
CA ALA A 36 12.62 8.89 -7.51
C ALA A 36 11.46 7.88 -7.51
N LEU A 37 10.63 7.84 -8.57
CA LEU A 37 9.58 6.83 -8.74
C LEU A 37 10.17 5.41 -8.79
N GLY A 38 11.29 5.23 -9.51
CA GLY A 38 12.01 3.96 -9.58
C GLY A 38 12.57 3.52 -8.23
N ASP A 39 13.25 4.42 -7.51
CA ASP A 39 13.81 4.15 -6.18
C ASP A 39 12.71 3.79 -5.17
N ALA A 40 11.59 4.51 -5.19
CA ALA A 40 10.42 4.23 -4.35
C ALA A 40 9.79 2.87 -4.64
N LEU A 41 9.62 2.52 -5.93
CA LEU A 41 9.12 1.21 -6.33
C LEU A 41 10.08 0.09 -5.91
N ASP A 42 11.39 0.28 -6.09
CA ASP A 42 12.39 -0.69 -5.63
C ASP A 42 12.33 -0.85 -4.10
N GLN A 43 12.17 0.24 -3.34
CA GLN A 43 11.99 0.17 -1.90
C GLN A 43 10.76 -0.64 -1.50
N LEU A 44 9.62 -0.39 -2.14
CA LEU A 44 8.37 -1.12 -1.90
C LEU A 44 8.49 -2.60 -2.26
N ASN A 45 9.04 -2.93 -3.42
CA ASN A 45 9.25 -4.31 -3.86
C ASN A 45 10.19 -5.11 -2.96
N ASN A 46 11.10 -4.44 -2.25
CA ASN A 46 12.00 -5.08 -1.29
C ASN A 46 11.42 -5.13 0.14
N SER A 47 10.19 -4.67 0.34
CA SER A 47 9.49 -4.66 1.63
C SER A 47 8.44 -5.76 1.72
N GLU A 48 7.78 -5.88 2.87
CA GLU A 48 6.66 -6.81 3.07
C GLU A 48 5.44 -6.44 2.21
N LEU A 49 5.35 -5.20 1.72
CA LEU A 49 4.27 -4.75 0.83
C LEU A 49 4.50 -5.14 -0.64
N GLY A 50 5.67 -5.69 -0.99
CA GLY A 50 6.13 -5.82 -2.37
C GLY A 50 5.16 -6.59 -3.28
N ASP A 51 4.52 -7.64 -2.76
CA ASP A 51 3.58 -8.45 -3.54
C ASP A 51 2.21 -7.77 -3.71
N VAL A 52 1.87 -6.80 -2.87
CA VAL A 52 0.55 -6.14 -2.81
C VAL A 52 0.57 -4.66 -3.21
N VAL A 53 1.69 -4.14 -3.72
CA VAL A 53 1.85 -2.72 -4.09
C VAL A 53 0.74 -2.24 -5.02
N GLU A 54 0.39 -3.01 -6.05
CA GLU A 54 -0.66 -2.63 -7.02
C GLU A 54 -2.02 -2.45 -6.33
N GLU A 55 -2.40 -3.36 -5.42
CA GLU A 55 -3.68 -3.30 -4.70
C GLU A 55 -3.73 -2.14 -3.71
N LEU A 56 -2.61 -1.82 -3.06
CA LEU A 56 -2.50 -0.67 -2.16
C LEU A 56 -2.61 0.67 -2.92
N LEU A 57 -1.94 0.78 -4.07
CA LEU A 57 -2.04 1.96 -4.94
C LEU A 57 -3.47 2.18 -5.42
N ASP A 58 -4.13 1.15 -5.95
CA ASP A 58 -5.51 1.25 -6.46
C ASP A 58 -6.52 1.65 -5.36
N ALA A 59 -6.23 1.34 -4.10
CA ALA A 59 -7.13 1.60 -2.98
C ALA A 59 -7.09 3.04 -2.47
N ARG A 60 -5.89 3.60 -2.24
CA ARG A 60 -5.76 4.80 -1.39
C ARG A 60 -4.62 5.76 -1.71
N PHE A 61 -3.64 5.37 -2.52
CA PHE A 61 -2.43 6.17 -2.73
C PHE A 61 -2.35 6.68 -4.17
N ASP A 62 -1.95 7.92 -4.34
CA ASP A 62 -1.89 8.58 -5.65
C ASP A 62 -0.70 8.04 -6.49
N ASP A 63 0.42 7.69 -5.84
CA ASP A 63 1.60 7.14 -6.48
C ASP A 63 2.50 6.30 -5.55
N VAL A 64 3.53 5.68 -6.15
CA VAL A 64 4.51 4.83 -5.44
C VAL A 64 5.41 5.59 -4.48
N ILE A 65 5.63 6.90 -4.69
CA ILE A 65 6.43 7.72 -3.77
C ILE A 65 5.63 7.93 -2.49
N GLU A 66 4.36 8.34 -2.60
CA GLU A 66 3.47 8.50 -1.44
C GLU A 66 3.36 7.19 -0.64
N LEU A 67 3.16 6.05 -1.31
CA LEU A 67 3.09 4.76 -0.64
C LEU A 67 4.43 4.38 0.03
N ALA A 68 5.57 4.66 -0.61
CA ALA A 68 6.90 4.38 -0.04
C ALA A 68 7.23 5.23 1.19
N GLU A 69 6.69 6.45 1.30
CA GLU A 69 6.83 7.28 2.51
C GLU A 69 6.11 6.67 3.72
N HIS A 70 5.11 5.82 3.48
CA HIS A 70 4.25 5.20 4.49
C HIS A 70 4.51 3.69 4.69
N ILE A 71 5.64 3.19 4.20
CA ILE A 71 5.97 1.76 4.19
C ILE A 71 5.95 1.10 5.57
N ASP A 72 6.31 1.84 6.62
CA ASP A 72 6.38 1.36 8.01
C ASP A 72 5.05 1.56 8.77
N ASP A 73 4.04 2.17 8.14
CA ASP A 73 2.77 2.54 8.76
C ASP A 73 1.66 1.51 8.48
N PHE A 74 2.02 0.28 8.12
CA PHE A 74 1.09 -0.81 7.83
C PHE A 74 1.16 -1.94 8.85
N VAL A 75 -0.01 -2.53 9.14
CA VAL A 75 -0.11 -3.81 9.84
C VAL A 75 -0.75 -4.82 8.90
N HIS A 76 -0.06 -5.95 8.74
CA HIS A 76 -0.55 -7.07 7.96
C HIS A 76 -1.29 -8.07 8.86
N TYR A 77 -2.46 -8.51 8.38
CA TYR A 77 -3.29 -9.53 8.99
C TYR A 77 -3.56 -10.67 8.01
N ASP A 78 -3.21 -11.89 8.41
CA ASP A 78 -3.51 -13.13 7.67
C ASP A 78 -5.00 -13.50 7.81
N ALA A 79 -5.86 -12.71 7.18
CA ALA A 79 -7.32 -12.84 7.19
C ALA A 79 -7.90 -12.67 5.79
N ASP A 80 -8.84 -13.56 5.41
CA ASP A 80 -9.47 -13.57 4.09
C ASP A 80 -10.58 -12.51 3.94
N SER A 81 -11.16 -12.05 5.05
CA SER A 81 -12.25 -11.08 5.07
C SER A 81 -12.24 -10.22 6.33
N MET A 82 -12.92 -9.06 6.30
CA MET A 82 -13.04 -8.19 7.48
C MET A 82 -13.78 -8.88 8.64
N GLU A 83 -14.66 -9.85 8.35
CA GLU A 83 -15.29 -10.67 9.40
C GLU A 83 -14.24 -11.61 10.05
N ASP A 84 -13.37 -12.23 9.25
CA ASP A 84 -12.29 -13.08 9.76
C ASP A 84 -11.28 -12.26 10.57
N LEU A 85 -10.96 -11.03 10.13
CA LEU A 85 -10.15 -10.09 10.89
C LEU A 85 -10.81 -9.74 12.23
N ALA A 86 -12.11 -9.41 12.22
CA ALA A 86 -12.85 -9.11 13.45
C ALA A 86 -12.83 -10.29 14.43
N ILE A 87 -12.97 -11.52 13.94
CA ILE A 87 -12.83 -12.74 14.74
C ILE A 87 -11.42 -12.84 15.31
N MET A 88 -10.40 -12.68 14.47
CA MET A 88 -8.99 -12.77 14.86
C MET A 88 -8.65 -11.76 15.97
N LEU A 89 -9.02 -10.49 15.80
CA LEU A 89 -8.74 -9.43 16.77
C LEU A 89 -9.39 -9.70 18.14
N VAL A 90 -10.61 -10.26 18.15
CA VAL A 90 -11.29 -10.63 19.40
C VAL A 90 -10.64 -11.85 20.05
N GLN A 91 -10.28 -12.87 19.27
CA GLN A 91 -9.66 -14.09 19.78
C GLN A 91 -8.27 -13.85 20.36
N ASN A 92 -7.48 -12.98 19.72
CA ASN A 92 -6.16 -12.59 20.19
C ASN A 92 -6.23 -11.59 21.36
N GLY A 93 -7.39 -10.96 21.57
CA GLY A 93 -7.60 -9.95 22.58
C GLY A 93 -7.09 -8.55 22.19
N ASP A 94 -6.71 -8.36 20.92
CA ASP A 94 -6.25 -7.09 20.37
C ASP A 94 -7.39 -6.07 20.23
N PHE A 95 -8.63 -6.54 20.12
CA PHE A 95 -9.80 -5.64 20.04
C PHE A 95 -10.18 -5.01 21.39
N CYS A 96 -10.34 -5.82 22.45
CA CYS A 96 -10.83 -5.32 23.75
C CYS A 96 -10.30 -6.11 24.97
N GLY A 97 -9.17 -6.81 24.81
CA GLY A 97 -8.63 -7.76 25.78
C GLY A 97 -9.25 -9.15 25.65
N GLU A 98 -8.86 -10.07 26.54
CA GLU A 98 -9.32 -11.47 26.50
C GLU A 98 -10.83 -11.58 26.68
N VAL A 99 -11.51 -12.08 25.64
CA VAL A 99 -12.94 -12.43 25.68
C VAL A 99 -13.09 -13.93 25.92
N PRO A 100 -13.80 -14.37 26.98
CA PRO A 100 -14.04 -15.80 27.21
C PRO A 100 -14.75 -16.47 26.02
N GLU A 101 -14.34 -17.69 25.65
CA GLU A 101 -14.93 -18.45 24.53
C GLU A 101 -16.46 -18.55 24.61
N GLN A 102 -17.02 -18.66 25.82
CA GLN A 102 -18.46 -18.74 26.05
C GLN A 102 -19.21 -17.46 25.64
N ILE A 103 -18.52 -16.33 25.55
CA ILE A 103 -19.06 -15.04 25.10
C ILE A 103 -18.79 -14.82 23.61
N GLN A 104 -17.66 -15.32 23.09
CA GLN A 104 -17.28 -15.15 21.69
C GLN A 104 -18.34 -15.63 20.70
N SER A 105 -19.08 -16.71 21.03
CA SER A 105 -20.16 -17.24 20.16
C SER A 105 -21.42 -16.35 20.08
N TYR A 106 -21.50 -15.30 20.90
CA TYR A 106 -22.61 -14.35 20.92
C TYR A 106 -22.27 -13.00 20.26
N ILE A 107 -21.03 -12.83 19.81
CA ILE A 107 -20.59 -11.61 19.13
C ILE A 107 -21.08 -11.65 17.68
N ASP A 108 -21.58 -10.50 17.21
CA ASP A 108 -21.98 -10.27 15.83
C ASP A 108 -20.76 -9.73 15.07
N TYR A 109 -19.94 -10.63 14.53
CA TYR A 109 -18.67 -10.28 13.88
C TYR A 109 -18.85 -9.52 12.57
N GLU A 110 -19.96 -9.75 11.86
CA GLU A 110 -20.31 -8.96 10.67
C GLU A 110 -20.49 -7.48 11.05
N LYS A 111 -21.23 -7.19 12.14
CA LYS A 111 -21.35 -5.80 12.62
C LYS A 111 -20.03 -5.22 13.07
N LEU A 112 -19.23 -6.00 13.79
CA LEU A 112 -17.93 -5.56 14.26
C LEU A 112 -16.99 -5.22 13.09
N ALA A 113 -16.97 -6.05 12.06
CA ALA A 113 -16.22 -5.81 10.82
C ALA A 113 -16.62 -4.49 10.16
N ASN A 114 -17.93 -4.21 10.05
CA ASN A 114 -18.42 -2.95 9.50
C ASN A 114 -17.98 -1.73 10.36
N ASP A 115 -17.98 -1.87 11.69
CA ASP A 115 -17.50 -0.81 12.59
C ASP A 115 -15.98 -0.58 12.41
N LEU A 116 -15.19 -1.65 12.25
CA LEU A 116 -13.76 -1.55 11.95
C LEU A 116 -13.51 -0.82 10.62
N GLU A 117 -14.19 -1.22 9.54
CA GLU A 117 -14.08 -0.55 8.23
C GLU A 117 -14.49 0.94 8.27
N ALA A 118 -15.39 1.31 9.18
CA ALA A 118 -15.82 2.70 9.33
C ALA A 118 -14.80 3.56 10.10
N ASP A 119 -14.08 2.97 11.05
CA ASP A 119 -13.16 3.67 11.95
C ASP A 119 -11.70 3.66 11.44
N GLY A 120 -11.31 2.62 10.69
CA GLY A 120 -9.95 2.40 10.19
C GLY A 120 -9.83 2.49 8.67
N ILE A 121 -8.61 2.22 8.17
CA ILE A 121 -8.31 2.15 6.74
C ILE A 121 -7.76 0.76 6.46
N TYR A 122 -8.59 -0.09 5.87
CA TYR A 122 -8.27 -1.47 5.56
C TYR A 122 -8.27 -1.69 4.05
N VAL A 123 -7.28 -2.43 3.56
CA VAL A 123 -7.20 -2.87 2.16
C VAL A 123 -7.17 -4.39 2.14
N THR A 124 -8.18 -5.00 1.54
CA THR A 124 -8.20 -6.45 1.29
C THR A 124 -7.40 -6.75 0.04
N THR A 125 -6.38 -7.59 0.18
CA THR A 125 -5.45 -7.99 -0.87
C THR A 125 -5.53 -9.51 -1.08
N HIS A 126 -4.85 -10.02 -2.11
CA HIS A 126 -4.72 -11.46 -2.29
C HIS A 126 -3.86 -12.15 -1.22
N ASP A 127 -3.07 -11.39 -0.46
CA ASP A 127 -2.17 -11.87 0.62
C ASP A 127 -2.73 -11.54 2.03
N GLY A 128 -4.01 -11.19 2.15
CA GLY A 128 -4.66 -10.87 3.43
C GLY A 128 -5.07 -9.40 3.53
N ILE A 129 -5.22 -8.90 4.76
CA ILE A 129 -5.72 -7.54 5.01
C ILE A 129 -4.61 -6.65 5.57
N TYR A 130 -4.44 -5.49 4.95
CA TYR A 130 -3.51 -4.45 5.39
C TYR A 130 -4.27 -3.31 6.04
N GLU A 131 -3.94 -2.99 7.29
CA GLU A 131 -4.42 -1.79 7.99
C GLU A 131 -3.37 -0.68 7.88
N TYR A 132 -3.80 0.50 7.46
CA TYR A 132 -2.95 1.70 7.45
C TYR A 132 -3.12 2.51 8.74
N LEU A 133 -2.05 2.60 9.52
CA LEU A 133 -1.98 3.31 10.80
C LEU A 133 -1.62 4.78 10.55
N ASN A 134 -2.64 5.63 10.44
CA ASN A 134 -2.46 7.07 10.21
C ASN A 134 -1.96 7.84 11.45
#